data_AF-A0A2H1EGC8-F1
#
_entry.id   AF-A0A2H1EGC8-F1
#
_cell.length_a   1.000
_cell.length_b   1.000
_cell.length_c   1.000
_cell.angle_alpha   90.00
_cell.angle_beta   90.00
_cell.angle_gamma   90.00
#
_symmetry.space_group_name_H-M   'P 1'
#
loop_
_entity.id
_entity.type
_entity.pdbx_description
1 polymer ?
#
loop_
_entity_poly.entity_id
_entity_poly.type
_entity_poly.pdbx_seq_one_letter_code
_entity_poly.pdbx_strand_id
1 'polypeptide(L)'
;MDFACVKECSKCCIEREYYPSVEFGKIGVLLLPEEKKQIESIAEENDIKVTILPRIGVSDDISGPKTVLAYQLMGTDADGNTCPFLDVTSEKRSPHGGYTCKIYDTRPLACRAYPVIQSSPITLDPKCKFCQDCGTPSGNVDSELESLVKIQKKMETGAKCIWRYATGIGESKDKDLIKTGWYLV
;
A
#
# COMPACT_ATOMS: atom_id res chain seq x y z
N MET A 1 -5.06 -24.29 -8.74
CA MET A 1 -6.06 -23.34 -8.20
C MET A 1 -5.57 -21.96 -8.55
N ASP A 2 -6.37 -21.23 -9.33
CA ASP A 2 -6.09 -19.82 -9.62
C ASP A 2 -6.22 -18.98 -8.36
N PHE A 3 -5.49 -17.86 -8.31
CA PHE A 3 -5.60 -16.95 -7.20
C PHE A 3 -6.94 -16.21 -7.23
N ALA A 4 -7.63 -16.18 -6.08
CA ALA A 4 -8.81 -15.36 -5.86
C ALA A 4 -8.90 -14.98 -4.38
N CYS A 5 -9.57 -13.86 -4.07
CA CYS A 5 -9.90 -13.56 -2.68
C CYS A 5 -10.79 -14.65 -2.09
N VAL A 6 -10.41 -15.20 -0.94
CA VAL A 6 -11.25 -16.16 -0.21
C VAL A 6 -12.47 -15.49 0.40
N LYS A 7 -13.44 -16.30 0.81
CA LYS A 7 -14.69 -15.82 1.41
C LYS A 7 -14.42 -14.96 2.66
N GLU A 8 -15.15 -13.86 2.78
CA GLU A 8 -15.12 -12.90 3.89
C GLU A 8 -13.73 -12.26 4.09
N CYS A 9 -12.92 -12.18 3.03
CA CYS A 9 -11.60 -11.58 3.11
C CYS A 9 -11.65 -10.05 3.01
N SER A 10 -11.10 -9.37 4.01
CA SER A 10 -10.75 -7.95 3.96
C SER A 10 -9.45 -7.66 4.71
N LYS A 11 -8.67 -8.71 5.03
CA LYS A 11 -7.53 -8.64 5.94
C LYS A 11 -6.47 -7.62 5.51
N CYS A 12 -6.09 -7.62 4.24
CA CYS A 12 -5.11 -6.64 3.71
C CYS A 12 -5.60 -5.18 3.74
N CYS A 13 -6.90 -4.94 3.91
CA CYS A 13 -7.49 -3.62 4.04
C CYS A 13 -7.71 -3.19 5.50
N ILE A 14 -7.64 -4.13 6.47
CA ILE A 14 -7.89 -3.88 7.89
C ILE A 14 -6.59 -4.01 8.69
N GLU A 15 -5.76 -5.00 8.39
CA GLU A 15 -4.56 -5.34 9.16
C GLU A 15 -3.31 -4.98 8.34
N ARG A 16 -3.00 -3.68 8.30
CA ARG A 16 -1.79 -3.21 7.61
C ARG A 16 -0.61 -3.27 8.57
N GLU A 17 0.10 -4.38 8.57
CA GLU A 17 1.29 -4.52 9.40
C GLU A 17 2.56 -4.52 8.54
N TYR A 18 3.04 -3.33 8.19
CA TYR A 18 4.34 -3.19 7.54
C TYR A 18 5.11 -1.97 8.07
N TYR A 19 6.25 -2.26 8.72
CA TYR A 19 7.23 -1.29 9.22
C TYR A 19 8.59 -1.65 8.61
N PRO A 20 9.28 -0.75 7.89
CA PRO A 20 10.70 -0.94 7.57
C PRO A 20 11.54 -0.99 8.85
N SER A 21 11.21 -0.11 9.78
CA SER A 21 11.61 -0.09 11.18
C SER A 21 10.58 0.75 11.94
N VAL A 22 10.60 0.67 13.27
CA VAL A 22 9.74 1.50 14.13
C VAL A 22 9.95 2.99 13.85
N GLU A 23 11.19 3.41 13.61
CA GLU A 23 11.57 4.80 13.37
C GLU A 23 10.87 5.42 12.14
N PHE A 24 10.69 4.64 11.07
CA PHE A 24 10.00 5.10 9.85
C PHE A 24 8.48 5.14 9.99
N GLY A 25 7.94 4.52 11.04
CA GLY A 25 6.52 4.30 11.18
C GLY A 25 5.97 3.28 10.18
N LYS A 26 4.66 3.12 10.23
CA LYS A 26 3.91 2.20 9.36
C LYS A 26 3.86 2.77 7.95
N ILE A 27 3.96 1.87 6.99
CA ILE A 27 3.85 2.18 5.56
C ILE A 27 2.42 2.06 5.09
N GLY A 28 1.99 3.04 4.29
CA GLY A 28 0.71 3.00 3.57
C GLY A 28 0.77 2.25 2.24
N VAL A 29 -0.37 2.15 1.56
CA VAL A 29 -0.46 1.58 0.21
C VAL A 29 0.30 2.48 -0.76
N LEU A 30 1.26 1.91 -1.51
CA LEU A 30 2.03 2.66 -2.50
C LEU A 30 1.11 3.25 -3.57
N LEU A 31 1.28 4.53 -3.85
CA LEU A 31 0.65 5.23 -4.96
C LEU A 31 1.73 5.82 -5.86
N LEU A 32 1.62 5.61 -7.16
CA LEU A 32 2.39 6.39 -8.14
C LEU A 32 1.87 7.85 -8.19
N PRO A 33 2.66 8.81 -8.70
CA PRO A 33 2.25 10.21 -8.78
C PRO A 33 0.94 10.45 -9.53
N GLU A 34 0.68 9.67 -10.58
CA GLU A 34 -0.58 9.66 -11.32
C GLU A 34 -1.75 9.14 -10.48
N GLU A 35 -1.55 8.06 -9.74
CA GLU A 35 -2.57 7.44 -8.88
C GLU A 35 -2.92 8.33 -7.69
N LYS A 36 -1.93 9.06 -7.14
CA LYS A 36 -2.17 10.05 -6.08
C LYS A 36 -3.28 11.02 -6.48
N LYS A 37 -3.16 11.65 -7.65
CA LYS A 37 -4.14 12.65 -8.11
C LYS A 37 -5.52 12.03 -8.29
N GLN A 38 -5.58 10.82 -8.85
CA GLN A 38 -6.84 10.11 -9.03
C GLN A 38 -7.50 9.76 -7.69
N ILE A 39 -6.72 9.28 -6.72
CA ILE A 39 -7.22 8.94 -5.39
C ILE A 39 -7.69 10.18 -4.63
N GLU A 40 -6.99 11.31 -4.74
CA GLU A 40 -7.43 12.59 -4.17
C GLU A 40 -8.78 13.04 -4.74
N SER A 41 -8.96 12.99 -6.07
CA SER A 41 -10.23 13.33 -6.73
C SER A 41 -11.37 12.43 -6.26
N ILE A 42 -11.17 11.10 -6.27
CA ILE A 42 -12.20 10.15 -5.83
C ILE A 42 -12.55 10.35 -4.35
N ALA A 43 -11.55 10.64 -3.52
CA ALA A 43 -11.77 10.90 -2.10
C ALA A 43 -12.63 12.16 -1.89
N GLU A 44 -12.33 13.25 -2.60
CA GLU A 44 -13.09 14.50 -2.55
C GLU A 44 -14.53 14.31 -3.06
N GLU A 45 -14.72 13.66 -4.21
CA GLU A 45 -16.03 13.38 -4.80
C GLU A 45 -16.96 12.56 -3.90
N ASN A 46 -16.39 11.75 -3.01
CA ASN A 46 -17.13 10.82 -2.14
C ASN A 46 -17.13 11.23 -0.66
N ASP A 47 -16.64 12.43 -0.33
CA ASP A 47 -16.49 12.93 1.05
C ASP A 47 -15.72 11.95 1.96
N ILE A 48 -14.66 11.35 1.41
CA ILE A 48 -13.78 10.41 2.13
C ILE A 48 -12.53 11.14 2.55
N LYS A 49 -12.29 11.25 3.86
CA LYS A 49 -11.04 11.78 4.38
C LYS A 49 -9.89 10.81 4.13
N VAL A 50 -8.88 11.25 3.38
CA VAL A 50 -7.66 10.48 3.11
C VAL A 50 -6.42 11.23 3.60
N THR A 51 -5.41 10.47 4.02
CA THR A 51 -4.07 10.97 4.32
C THR A 51 -3.10 10.34 3.34
N ILE A 52 -2.48 11.15 2.47
CA ILE A 52 -1.47 10.70 1.52
C ILE A 52 -0.15 11.38 1.85
N LEU A 53 0.86 10.59 2.14
CA LEU A 53 2.20 11.08 2.45
C LEU A 53 3.17 10.74 1.31
N PRO A 54 4.27 11.46 1.15
CA PRO A 54 5.38 11.00 0.34
C PRO A 54 5.90 9.65 0.87
N ARG A 55 6.53 8.86 0.01
CA ARG A 55 7.14 7.57 0.39
C ARG A 55 8.60 7.50 -0.04
N ILE A 56 8.84 7.73 -1.33
CA ILE A 56 10.18 7.65 -1.93
C ILE A 56 10.42 8.93 -2.73
N GLY A 57 11.49 9.64 -2.37
CA GLY A 57 11.99 10.81 -3.08
C GLY A 57 13.37 10.56 -3.65
N VAL A 58 13.77 11.34 -4.64
CA VAL A 58 15.08 11.24 -5.29
C VAL A 58 15.68 12.61 -5.57
N SER A 59 17.01 12.65 -5.60
CA SER A 59 17.80 13.84 -5.96
C SER A 59 19.20 13.45 -6.44
N ASP A 60 19.92 14.40 -7.02
CA ASP A 60 21.32 14.25 -7.40
C ASP A 60 22.32 14.70 -6.31
N ASP A 61 21.81 15.35 -5.25
CA ASP A 61 22.57 15.87 -4.12
C ASP A 61 21.85 15.63 -2.77
N ILE A 62 22.55 15.85 -1.66
CA ILE A 62 22.08 15.57 -0.31
C ILE A 62 21.20 16.67 0.32
N SER A 63 20.75 17.68 -0.45
CA SER A 63 19.92 18.78 0.10
C SER A 63 18.46 18.39 0.38
N GLY A 64 18.06 17.19 -0.02
CA GLY A 64 16.69 16.68 0.09
C GLY A 64 16.14 16.23 -1.27
N PRO A 65 14.97 15.55 -1.28
CA PRO A 65 14.38 15.06 -2.52
C PRO A 65 13.91 16.22 -3.40
N LYS A 66 14.25 16.15 -4.69
CA LYS A 66 13.76 17.09 -5.72
C LYS A 66 12.50 16.56 -6.41
N THR A 67 12.40 15.24 -6.54
CA THR A 67 11.27 14.56 -7.17
C THR A 67 10.76 13.46 -6.24
N VAL A 68 9.44 13.32 -6.11
CA VAL A 68 8.80 12.22 -5.38
C VAL A 68 8.39 11.15 -6.39
N LEU A 69 8.98 9.96 -6.29
CA LEU A 69 8.67 8.81 -7.16
C LEU A 69 7.45 8.03 -6.69
N ALA A 70 7.21 8.01 -5.38
CA ALA A 70 6.07 7.31 -4.81
C ALA A 70 5.51 8.03 -3.60
N TYR A 71 4.20 7.89 -3.45
CA TYR A 71 3.43 8.29 -2.29
C TYR A 71 2.88 7.06 -1.58
N GLN A 72 2.24 7.28 -0.45
CA GLN A 72 1.60 6.23 0.33
C GLN A 72 0.26 6.72 0.90
N LEU A 73 -0.80 5.95 0.62
CA LEU A 73 -2.13 6.13 1.20
C LEU A 73 -2.17 5.48 2.57
N MET A 74 -2.30 6.30 3.61
CA MET A 74 -2.35 5.86 5.00
C MET A 74 -3.74 5.33 5.36
N GLY A 75 -3.81 4.57 6.45
CA GLY A 75 -5.10 4.20 7.03
C GLY A 75 -5.78 5.36 7.77
N THR A 76 -7.05 5.18 8.12
CA THR A 76 -7.86 6.18 8.83
C THR A 76 -7.59 6.25 10.32
N ASP A 77 -7.21 5.11 10.91
CA ASP A 77 -6.98 4.98 12.34
C ASP A 77 -5.63 5.57 12.74
N ALA A 78 -5.46 5.87 14.02
CA ALA A 78 -4.21 6.42 14.55
C ALA A 78 -3.00 5.49 14.32
N ASP A 79 -3.25 4.18 14.29
CA ASP A 79 -2.25 3.17 13.99
C ASP A 79 -2.01 2.98 12.48
N GLY A 80 -2.77 3.64 11.61
CA GLY A 80 -2.67 3.56 10.15
C GLY A 80 -3.22 2.28 9.50
N ASN A 81 -4.01 1.48 10.23
CA ASN A 81 -4.46 0.16 9.79
C ASN A 81 -5.58 0.19 8.75
N THR A 82 -6.74 0.73 9.10
CA THR A 82 -7.94 0.58 8.26
C THR A 82 -7.87 1.43 7.00
N CYS A 83 -8.10 0.82 5.85
CA CYS A 83 -8.15 1.51 4.56
C CYS A 83 -9.32 2.52 4.54
N PRO A 84 -9.10 3.79 4.14
CA PRO A 84 -10.17 4.81 4.09
C PRO A 84 -11.30 4.49 3.11
N PHE A 85 -11.05 3.63 2.12
CA PHE A 85 -12.04 3.23 1.13
C PHE A 85 -12.76 1.92 1.48
N LEU A 86 -12.44 1.30 2.62
CA LEU A 86 -13.13 0.11 3.08
C LEU A 86 -14.41 0.51 3.80
N ASP A 87 -15.55 0.09 3.27
CA ASP A 87 -16.84 0.30 3.92
C ASP A 87 -17.08 -0.78 4.98
N VAL A 88 -16.73 -0.44 6.22
CA VAL A 88 -16.94 -1.28 7.41
C VAL A 88 -18.29 -1.05 8.08
N THR A 89 -19.05 -0.04 7.63
CA THR A 89 -20.27 0.42 8.30
C THR A 89 -21.55 -0.09 7.65
N SER A 90 -21.55 -0.28 6.33
CA SER A 90 -22.74 -0.76 5.64
C SER A 90 -22.89 -2.28 5.73
N GLU A 91 -24.11 -2.74 5.51
CA GLU A 91 -24.43 -4.17 5.37
C GLU A 91 -23.99 -4.73 4.01
N LYS A 92 -23.56 -3.88 3.06
CA LYS A 92 -23.11 -4.32 1.74
C LYS A 92 -21.81 -5.12 1.86
N ARG A 93 -21.69 -6.16 1.04
CA ARG A 93 -20.51 -7.03 0.98
C ARG A 93 -19.96 -7.08 -0.43
N SER A 94 -18.66 -7.31 -0.52
CA SER A 94 -18.01 -7.63 -1.79
C SER A 94 -18.55 -8.95 -2.35
N PRO A 95 -18.33 -9.26 -3.64
CA PRO A 95 -18.72 -10.55 -4.22
C PRO A 95 -18.17 -11.77 -3.47
N HIS A 96 -17.10 -11.58 -2.70
CA HIS A 96 -16.47 -12.62 -1.87
C HIS A 96 -16.96 -12.58 -0.41
N GLY A 97 -17.98 -11.79 -0.07
CA GLY A 97 -18.56 -11.73 1.28
C GLY A 97 -17.80 -10.87 2.29
N GLY A 98 -16.67 -10.27 1.90
CA GLY A 98 -15.92 -9.32 2.75
C GLY A 98 -16.53 -7.92 2.74
N TYR A 99 -15.90 -6.97 3.43
CA TYR A 99 -16.28 -5.55 3.34
C TYR A 99 -16.06 -5.01 1.93
N THR A 100 -16.88 -4.03 1.56
CA THR A 100 -16.85 -3.45 0.21
C THR A 100 -15.74 -2.42 0.10
N CYS A 101 -14.88 -2.54 -0.92
CA CYS A 101 -13.94 -1.48 -1.28
C CYS A 101 -14.62 -0.49 -2.24
N LYS A 102 -14.76 0.77 -1.82
CA LYS A 102 -15.44 1.81 -2.62
C LYS A 102 -14.73 2.16 -3.93
N ILE A 103 -13.45 1.78 -4.06
CA ILE A 103 -12.62 2.04 -5.24
C ILE A 103 -12.13 0.74 -5.87
N TYR A 104 -12.87 -0.36 -5.75
CA TYR A 104 -12.38 -1.68 -6.17
C TYR A 104 -11.85 -1.68 -7.62
N ASP A 105 -12.60 -1.12 -8.57
CA ASP A 105 -12.22 -1.11 -9.99
C ASP A 105 -11.09 -0.13 -10.32
N THR A 106 -10.97 0.93 -9.52
CA THR A 106 -9.96 2.00 -9.64
C THR A 106 -8.84 1.87 -8.62
N ARG A 107 -8.74 0.70 -7.95
CA ARG A 107 -7.77 0.48 -6.88
C ARG A 107 -6.33 0.66 -7.37
N PRO A 108 -5.41 1.13 -6.52
CA PRO A 108 -4.02 1.34 -6.90
C PRO A 108 -3.34 0.06 -7.38
N LEU A 109 -2.31 0.18 -8.21
CA LEU A 109 -1.47 -0.91 -8.71
C LEU A 109 -0.94 -1.77 -7.56
N ALA A 110 -0.57 -1.16 -6.42
CA ALA A 110 -0.10 -1.90 -5.26
C ALA A 110 -1.18 -2.83 -4.68
N CYS A 111 -2.45 -2.42 -4.72
CA CYS A 111 -3.58 -3.28 -4.35
C CYS A 111 -3.86 -4.36 -5.41
N ARG A 112 -3.62 -4.06 -6.70
CA ARG A 112 -3.78 -5.04 -7.80
C ARG A 112 -2.66 -6.06 -7.85
N ALA A 113 -1.46 -5.70 -7.42
CA ALA A 113 -0.32 -6.60 -7.36
C ALA A 113 -0.42 -7.59 -6.19
N TYR A 114 -1.21 -7.29 -5.16
CA TYR A 114 -1.35 -8.17 -4.00
C TYR A 114 -2.04 -9.49 -4.40
N PRO A 115 -1.49 -10.67 -4.01
CA PRO A 115 -0.50 -10.88 -2.96
C PRO A 115 0.93 -11.06 -3.46
N VAL A 116 1.21 -10.83 -4.74
CA VAL A 116 2.56 -10.94 -5.30
C VAL A 116 3.45 -9.85 -4.70
N ILE A 117 4.53 -10.28 -4.05
CA ILE A 117 5.50 -9.39 -3.41
C ILE A 117 6.85 -9.50 -4.09
N GLN A 118 7.57 -8.38 -4.13
CA GLN A 118 8.91 -8.34 -4.66
C GLN A 118 9.89 -9.01 -3.68
N SER A 119 10.43 -10.14 -4.10
CA SER A 119 11.49 -10.90 -3.43
C SER A 119 12.37 -11.58 -4.49
N SER A 120 13.48 -12.21 -4.08
CA SER A 120 14.31 -13.02 -4.98
C SER A 120 14.35 -14.47 -4.49
N PRO A 121 13.57 -15.41 -5.10
CA PRO A 121 12.63 -15.22 -6.22
C PRO A 121 11.35 -14.46 -5.80
N ILE A 122 10.53 -14.01 -6.77
CA ILE A 122 9.19 -13.43 -6.49
C ILE A 122 8.36 -14.45 -5.72
N THR A 123 7.65 -13.99 -4.69
CA THR A 123 6.82 -14.85 -3.82
C THR A 123 5.45 -14.21 -3.57
N LEU A 124 4.60 -14.92 -2.83
CA LEU A 124 3.33 -14.39 -2.34
C LEU A 124 3.44 -14.02 -0.87
N ASP A 125 2.74 -12.96 -0.46
CA ASP A 125 2.68 -12.55 0.93
C ASP A 125 2.05 -13.64 1.81
N PRO A 126 2.79 -14.23 2.76
CA PRO A 126 2.27 -15.27 3.66
C PRO A 126 1.17 -14.77 4.60
N LYS A 127 0.96 -13.45 4.70
CA LYS A 127 -0.16 -12.86 5.46
C LYS A 127 -1.48 -12.89 4.69
N CYS A 128 -1.46 -13.15 3.37
CA CYS A 128 -2.67 -13.27 2.56
C CYS A 128 -3.49 -14.46 3.02
N LYS A 129 -4.77 -14.25 3.35
CA LYS A 129 -5.65 -15.31 3.83
C LYS A 129 -5.75 -16.49 2.85
N PHE A 130 -5.80 -16.22 1.55
CA PHE A 130 -5.74 -17.29 0.54
C PHE A 130 -4.43 -18.10 0.65
N CYS A 131 -3.29 -17.42 0.76
CA CYS A 131 -2.00 -18.09 0.87
C CYS A 131 -1.85 -18.87 2.18
N GLN A 132 -2.50 -18.42 3.26
CA GLN A 132 -2.58 -19.14 4.54
C GLN A 132 -3.44 -20.40 4.44
N ASP A 133 -4.61 -20.30 3.80
CA ASP A 133 -5.60 -21.38 3.77
C ASP A 133 -5.33 -22.40 2.65
N CYS A 134 -4.78 -21.95 1.52
CA CYS A 134 -4.65 -22.72 0.28
C CYS A 134 -3.20 -22.91 -0.19
N GLY A 135 -2.23 -22.23 0.44
CA GLY A 135 -0.82 -22.27 0.05
C GLY A 135 -0.52 -21.48 -1.24
N THR A 136 0.52 -21.90 -1.96
CA THR A 136 0.88 -21.28 -3.25
C THR A 136 -0.13 -21.71 -4.33
N PRO A 137 -0.84 -20.77 -4.97
CA PRO A 137 -1.72 -21.09 -6.08
C PRO A 137 -0.91 -21.75 -7.20
N SER A 138 -1.43 -22.85 -7.74
CA SER A 138 -0.87 -23.50 -8.95
C SER A 138 -1.36 -22.87 -10.25
N GLY A 139 -2.21 -21.84 -10.16
CA GLY A 139 -2.82 -21.13 -11.28
C GLY A 139 -2.27 -19.71 -11.50
N ASN A 140 -2.97 -18.93 -12.32
CA ASN A 140 -2.43 -17.71 -12.92
C ASN A 140 -2.43 -16.48 -11.97
N VAL A 141 -1.27 -15.84 -11.78
CA VAL A 141 -1.07 -14.54 -11.08
C VAL A 141 -0.49 -13.47 -12.01
N ASP A 142 -0.68 -13.62 -13.33
CA ASP A 142 -0.10 -12.76 -14.37
C ASP A 142 -0.56 -11.30 -14.23
N SER A 143 -1.80 -11.07 -13.80
CA SER A 143 -2.34 -9.71 -13.65
C SER A 143 -1.72 -8.96 -12.47
N GLU A 144 -1.47 -9.70 -11.38
CA GLU A 144 -0.77 -9.24 -10.18
C GLU A 144 0.71 -8.97 -10.52
N LEU A 145 1.34 -9.89 -11.25
CA LEU A 145 2.71 -9.74 -11.76
C LEU A 145 2.85 -8.53 -12.69
N GLU A 146 1.91 -8.34 -13.63
CA GLU A 146 1.91 -7.19 -14.53
C GLU A 146 1.82 -5.88 -13.74
N SER A 147 0.97 -5.85 -12.70
CA SER A 147 0.85 -4.69 -11.81
C SER A 147 2.14 -4.42 -11.05
N LEU A 148 2.80 -5.46 -10.53
CA LEU A 148 4.10 -5.34 -9.86
C LEU A 148 5.19 -4.81 -10.82
N VAL A 149 5.26 -5.34 -12.03
CA VAL A 149 6.24 -4.90 -13.05
C VAL A 149 6.00 -3.44 -13.45
N LYS A 150 4.75 -2.98 -13.55
CA LYS A 150 4.43 -1.57 -13.80
C LYS A 150 4.94 -0.67 -12.70
N ILE A 151 4.76 -1.06 -11.43
CA ILE A 151 5.31 -0.33 -10.29
C ILE A 151 6.83 -0.27 -10.39
N GLN A 152 7.50 -1.41 -10.64
CA GLN A 152 8.96 -1.48 -10.73
C GLN A 152 9.54 -0.52 -11.77
N LYS A 153 9.00 -0.57 -13.00
CA LYS A 153 9.43 0.31 -14.10
C LYS A 153 9.29 1.79 -13.76
N LYS A 154 8.27 2.15 -12.97
CA LYS A 154 8.02 3.53 -12.54
C LYS A 154 8.92 3.96 -11.37
N MET A 155 9.44 3.01 -10.62
CA MET A 155 10.37 3.22 -9.51
C MET A 155 11.83 3.23 -9.95
N GLU A 156 12.15 2.78 -11.17
CA GLU A 156 13.50 2.87 -11.74
C GLU A 156 13.96 4.32 -11.81
N THR A 157 15.20 4.56 -11.36
CA THR A 157 15.78 5.90 -11.32
C THR A 157 17.30 5.83 -11.45
N GLY A 158 17.87 6.80 -12.16
CA GLY A 158 19.33 7.02 -12.23
C GLY A 158 19.84 8.03 -11.21
N ALA A 159 18.97 8.52 -10.31
CA ALA A 159 19.34 9.51 -9.30
C ALA A 159 20.35 8.93 -8.29
N LYS A 160 21.23 9.80 -7.78
CA LYS A 160 22.31 9.40 -6.86
C LYS A 160 21.83 9.19 -5.42
N CYS A 161 20.79 9.91 -5.01
CA CYS A 161 20.28 9.91 -3.65
C CYS A 161 18.83 9.42 -3.62
N ILE A 162 18.55 8.44 -2.76
CA ILE A 162 17.20 7.93 -2.50
C ILE A 162 16.79 8.35 -1.09
N TRP A 163 15.61 8.94 -1.00
CA TRP A 163 15.03 9.43 0.25
C TRP A 163 13.81 8.60 0.62
N ARG A 164 13.69 8.22 1.88
CA ARG A 164 12.50 7.60 2.44
C ARG A 164 11.80 8.55 3.41
N TYR A 165 10.48 8.59 3.35
CA TYR A 165 9.69 9.42 4.25
C TYR A 165 9.23 8.61 5.47
N ALA A 166 9.58 9.05 6.67
CA ALA A 166 9.01 8.54 7.92
C ALA A 166 7.64 9.17 8.16
N THR A 167 6.64 8.34 8.48
CA THR A 167 5.23 8.72 8.40
C THR A 167 4.68 9.39 9.65
N GLY A 168 5.33 9.25 10.80
CA GLY A 168 4.73 9.66 12.08
C GLY A 168 3.56 8.79 12.53
N ILE A 169 3.24 7.71 11.81
CA ILE A 169 2.06 6.86 12.05
C ILE A 169 2.53 5.48 12.51
N GLY A 170 1.87 4.90 13.50
CA GLY A 170 2.15 3.55 13.97
C GLY A 170 1.50 3.25 15.32
N GLU A 171 1.91 2.15 15.94
CA GLU A 171 1.31 1.69 17.19
C GLU A 171 1.52 2.70 18.33
N SER A 172 0.51 2.84 19.20
CA SER A 172 0.57 3.80 20.32
C SER A 172 1.75 3.55 21.27
N LYS A 173 2.16 2.29 21.43
CA LYS A 173 3.32 1.89 22.27
C LYS A 173 4.66 2.39 21.73
N ASP A 174 4.73 2.71 20.44
CA ASP A 174 5.95 3.06 19.73
C ASP A 174 6.01 4.57 19.40
N LYS A 175 5.01 5.35 19.81
CA LYS A 175 4.80 6.74 19.40
C LYS A 175 6.03 7.64 19.59
N ASP A 176 6.78 7.46 20.67
CA ASP A 176 7.97 8.27 20.98
C ASP A 176 9.20 7.90 20.14
N LEU A 177 9.16 6.74 19.48
CA LEU A 177 10.23 6.23 18.62
C LEU A 177 10.00 6.55 17.14
N ILE A 178 8.75 6.82 16.75
CA ILE A 178 8.38 7.09 15.36
C ILE A 178 8.76 8.52 15.00
N LYS A 179 9.50 8.68 13.90
CA LYS A 179 9.87 9.98 13.37
C LYS A 179 8.97 10.42 12.22
N THR A 180 9.08 11.69 11.84
CA THR A 180 8.40 12.27 10.67
C THR A 180 9.41 13.00 9.78
N GLY A 181 9.28 12.86 8.46
CA GLY A 181 10.09 13.61 7.49
C GLY A 181 10.98 12.75 6.61
N TRP A 182 11.85 13.40 5.82
CA TRP A 182 12.73 12.72 4.87
C TRP A 182 14.04 12.24 5.49
N TYR A 183 14.45 11.02 5.12
CA TYR A 183 15.70 10.38 5.48
C TYR A 183 16.43 9.96 4.22
N LEU A 184 17.70 10.32 4.11
CA LEU A 184 18.58 9.78 3.09
C LEU A 184 18.91 8.32 3.45
N VAL A 185 18.81 7.40 2.49
CA VAL A 185 19.06 5.96 2.69
C VAL A 185 20.17 5.47 1.76
#